data_AF-A0A222P8A5-F1
#
_entry.id   AF-A0A222P8A5-F1
#
_cell.length_a   1.000
_cell.length_b   1.000
_cell.length_c   1.000
_cell.angle_alpha   90.00
_cell.angle_beta   90.00
_cell.angle_gamma   90.00
#
_symmetry.space_group_name_H-M   'P 1'
#
loop_
_entity.id
_entity.type
_entity.pdbx_description
1 polymer ?
#
loop_
_entity_poly.entity_id
_entity_poly.type
_entity_poly.pdbx_seq_one_letter_code
_entity_poly.pdbx_strand_id
1 'polypeptide(L)'
;MFKKMISKVEKFVKVPPKEGYIKNSSILVTGLMIIGMILYPFTKGYGTIIALAAALIVMVGQKLLIKQAKNDFRDMYYAKDMYLKTKNTEYLDFITARSKQMTNDVKVLSEKAKKEIAELIEFVKKYKK
;
A
#
# COMPACT_ATOMS: atom_id res chain seq x y z
N MET A 1 -4.33 18.10 35.84
CA MET A 1 -3.54 16.87 35.57
C MET A 1 -4.14 15.98 34.47
N PHE A 2 -5.47 15.86 34.35
CA PHE A 2 -6.15 15.05 33.32
C PHE A 2 -5.79 15.40 31.86
N LYS A 3 -5.61 16.68 31.54
CA LYS A 3 -5.28 17.14 30.17
C LYS A 3 -3.93 16.61 29.66
N LYS A 4 -2.97 16.37 30.56
CA LYS A 4 -1.65 15.80 30.24
C LYS A 4 -1.72 14.29 29.95
N MET A 5 -2.71 13.61 30.54
CA MET A 5 -2.95 12.18 30.37
C MET A 5 -3.61 11.88 29.02
N ILE A 6 -4.58 12.71 28.60
CA ILE A 6 -5.25 12.60 27.29
C ILE A 6 -4.26 12.78 26.13
N SER A 7 -3.38 13.79 26.20
CA SER A 7 -2.34 14.02 25.17
C SER A 7 -1.37 12.84 25.02
N LYS A 8 -1.12 12.10 26.10
CA LYS A 8 -0.25 10.92 26.07
C LYS A 8 -0.96 9.75 25.37
N VAL A 9 -2.26 9.57 25.62
CA VAL A 9 -3.08 8.53 24.99
C VAL A 9 -3.26 8.78 23.48
N GLU A 10 -3.47 10.03 23.04
CA GLU A 10 -3.54 10.37 21.61
C GLU A 10 -2.24 10.06 20.83
N LYS A 11 -1.07 10.13 21.49
CA LYS A 11 0.21 9.72 20.87
C LYS A 11 0.33 8.19 20.68
N PHE A 12 -0.37 7.40 21.50
CA PHE A 12 -0.36 5.93 21.41
C PHE A 12 -1.54 5.36 20.62
N VAL A 13 -2.64 6.11 20.52
CA VAL A 13 -3.74 5.84 19.58
C VAL A 13 -3.42 6.53 18.26
N LYS A 14 -2.31 6.14 17.63
CA LYS A 14 -2.22 6.31 16.17
C LYS A 14 -3.29 5.40 15.60
N VAL A 15 -4.45 5.97 15.31
CA VAL A 15 -5.49 5.34 14.47
C VAL A 15 -4.71 4.70 13.32
N PRO A 16 -4.72 3.36 13.17
CA PRO A 16 -3.98 2.73 12.08
C PRO A 16 -4.39 3.49 10.82
N PRO A 17 -3.43 3.98 10.02
CA PRO A 17 -3.78 4.78 8.87
C PRO A 17 -4.86 4.00 8.12
N LYS A 18 -6.04 4.62 7.92
CA LYS A 18 -7.14 4.02 7.16
C LYS A 18 -6.69 3.66 5.74
N GLU A 19 -5.54 4.20 5.32
CA GLU A 19 -4.82 3.85 4.11
C GLU A 19 -4.14 2.48 4.24
N GLY A 20 -4.57 1.55 3.37
CA GLY A 20 -3.84 0.32 3.10
C GLY A 20 -2.49 0.61 2.42
N TYR A 21 -1.78 -0.44 2.02
CA TYR A 21 -0.45 -0.30 1.38
C TYR A 21 -0.50 0.33 -0.03
N ILE A 22 -1.69 0.46 -0.61
CA ILE A 22 -1.94 1.03 -1.94
C ILE A 22 -2.88 2.24 -1.78
N LYS A 23 -2.66 3.29 -2.57
CA LYS A 23 -3.51 4.48 -2.61
C LYS A 23 -4.98 4.12 -2.88
N ASN A 24 -5.89 4.87 -2.28
CA ASN A 24 -7.32 4.63 -2.46
C ASN A 24 -7.72 4.81 -3.93
N SER A 25 -8.43 3.83 -4.45
CA SER A 25 -8.88 3.75 -5.83
C SER A 25 -10.16 4.48 -6.13
N SER A 26 -10.84 4.99 -5.11
CA SER A 26 -12.12 5.68 -5.27
C SER A 26 -12.05 6.78 -6.33
N ILE A 27 -10.93 7.49 -6.47
CA ILE A 27 -10.75 8.52 -7.53
C ILE A 27 -10.83 7.93 -8.94
N LEU A 28 -10.23 6.76 -9.19
CA LEU A 28 -10.27 6.12 -10.50
C LEU A 28 -11.68 5.62 -10.83
N VAL A 29 -12.35 4.98 -9.86
CA VAL A 29 -13.71 4.46 -10.04
C VAL A 29 -14.71 5.61 -10.23
N THR A 30 -14.58 6.70 -9.47
CA THR A 30 -15.40 7.90 -9.63
C THR A 30 -15.16 8.56 -11.00
N GLY A 31 -13.91 8.61 -11.47
CA GLY A 31 -13.58 9.10 -12.82
C GLY A 31 -14.24 8.27 -13.92
N LEU A 32 -14.21 6.94 -13.82
CA LEU A 32 -14.91 6.06 -14.77
C LEU A 32 -16.43 6.27 -14.77
N MET A 33 -17.03 6.48 -13.59
CA MET A 33 -18.47 6.75 -13.48
C MET A 33 -18.86 8.08 -14.16
N ILE A 34 -18.05 9.14 -13.99
CA ILE A 34 -18.29 10.43 -14.65
C ILE A 34 -18.20 10.28 -16.17
N ILE A 35 -17.18 9.58 -16.67
CA ILE A 35 -17.03 9.29 -18.11
C ILE A 35 -18.21 8.47 -18.62
N GLY A 36 -18.63 7.44 -17.88
CA GLY A 36 -19.81 6.62 -18.22
C GLY A 36 -21.11 7.44 -18.27
N MET A 37 -21.27 8.43 -17.39
CA MET A 37 -22.43 9.34 -17.38
C MET A 37 -22.40 10.30 -18.58
N ILE A 38 -21.23 10.82 -18.95
CA ILE A 38 -21.06 11.67 -20.15
C ILE A 38 -21.29 10.86 -21.44
N LEU A 39 -20.85 9.60 -21.49
CA LEU A 39 -21.04 8.73 -22.66
C LEU A 39 -22.47 8.21 -22.82
N TYR A 40 -23.28 8.22 -21.76
CA TYR A 40 -24.64 7.67 -21.76
C TYR A 40 -25.53 8.23 -22.89
N PRO A 41 -25.68 9.56 -23.08
CA PRO A 41 -26.50 10.11 -24.15
C PRO A 41 -25.93 9.85 -25.55
N PHE A 42 -24.60 9.76 -25.70
CA PHE A 42 -23.94 9.54 -27.00
C PHE A 42 -24.00 8.09 -27.49
N THR A 43 -24.08 7.14 -26.57
CA THR A 43 -23.94 5.71 -26.88
C THR A 43 -25.23 4.90 -26.68
N LYS A 44 -26.36 5.57 -26.38
CA LYS A 44 -27.65 4.92 -26.07
C LYS A 44 -27.54 3.82 -25.00
N GLY A 45 -26.65 4.00 -24.02
CA GLY A 45 -26.46 3.08 -22.89
C GLY A 45 -25.30 2.07 -23.02
N TYR A 46 -24.75 1.82 -24.21
CA TYR A 46 -23.62 0.88 -24.37
C TYR A 46 -22.34 1.37 -23.68
N GLY A 47 -22.09 2.68 -23.68
CA GLY A 47 -20.93 3.28 -23.01
C GLY A 47 -20.93 3.06 -21.50
N THR A 48 -22.11 2.96 -20.88
CA THR A 48 -22.24 2.67 -19.45
C THR A 48 -21.89 1.21 -19.14
N ILE A 49 -22.26 0.27 -20.01
CA ILE A 49 -21.88 -1.15 -19.86
C ILE A 49 -20.35 -1.30 -19.94
N ILE A 50 -19.71 -0.63 -20.91
CA ILE A 50 -18.25 -0.64 -21.06
C ILE A 50 -17.58 0.01 -19.83
N ALA A 51 -18.10 1.13 -19.34
CA ALA A 51 -17.58 1.80 -18.14
C ALA A 51 -17.71 0.91 -16.89
N LEU A 52 -18.82 0.20 -16.72
CA LEU A 52 -19.02 -0.76 -15.62
C LEU A 52 -18.05 -1.94 -15.71
N ALA A 53 -17.86 -2.50 -16.91
CA ALA A 53 -16.90 -3.58 -17.13
C ALA A 53 -15.46 -3.13 -16.80
N ALA A 54 -15.07 -1.94 -17.26
CA ALA A 54 -13.77 -1.36 -16.94
C ALA A 54 -13.62 -1.08 -15.43
N ALA A 55 -14.66 -0.61 -14.74
CA ALA A 55 -14.65 -0.40 -13.30
C ALA A 55 -14.44 -1.73 -12.53
N LEU A 56 -15.07 -2.83 -12.97
CA LEU A 56 -14.86 -4.15 -12.41
C LEU A 56 -13.40 -4.62 -12.56
N ILE A 57 -12.81 -4.44 -13.75
CA ILE A 57 -11.40 -4.80 -14.00
C ILE A 57 -10.47 -4.00 -13.08
N VAL A 58 -10.71 -2.69 -12.94
CA VAL A 58 -9.92 -1.82 -12.05
C VAL A 58 -10.01 -2.28 -10.60
N MET A 59 -11.20 -2.64 -10.10
CA MET A 59 -11.39 -3.13 -8.74
C MET A 59 -10.67 -4.47 -8.50
N VAL A 60 -10.74 -5.41 -9.45
CA VAL A 60 -10.03 -6.70 -9.35
C VAL A 60 -8.52 -6.47 -9.35
N GLY A 61 -8.00 -5.67 -10.27
CA GLY A 61 -6.57 -5.34 -10.34
C GLY A 61 -6.04 -4.76 -9.03
N GLN A 62 -6.81 -3.86 -8.40
CA GLN A 62 -6.44 -3.27 -7.11
C GLN A 62 -6.43 -4.26 -5.97
N LYS A 63 -7.43 -5.15 -5.91
CA LYS A 63 -7.46 -6.21 -4.89
C LYS A 63 -6.23 -7.11 -4.98
N LEU A 64 -5.78 -7.41 -6.19
CA LEU A 64 -4.55 -8.19 -6.42
C LEU A 64 -3.30 -7.41 -5.98
N LEU A 65 -3.17 -6.14 -6.35
CA LEU A 65 -2.04 -5.29 -5.93
C LEU A 65 -1.95 -5.13 -4.40
N ILE A 66 -3.10 -4.92 -3.73
CA ILE A 66 -3.16 -4.83 -2.26
C ILE A 66 -2.73 -6.16 -1.64
N LYS A 67 -3.18 -7.30 -2.18
CA LYS A 67 -2.80 -8.63 -1.69
C LYS A 67 -1.31 -8.89 -1.88
N GLN A 68 -0.77 -8.56 -3.05
CA GLN A 68 0.67 -8.70 -3.34
C GLN A 68 1.50 -7.84 -2.38
N ALA A 69 1.20 -6.55 -2.29
CA ALA A 69 1.92 -5.65 -1.39
C ALA A 69 1.87 -6.15 0.07
N LYS A 70 0.71 -6.60 0.56
CA LYS A 70 0.58 -7.14 1.92
C LYS A 70 1.45 -8.37 2.14
N ASN A 71 1.49 -9.30 1.18
CA ASN A 71 2.34 -10.48 1.26
C ASN A 71 3.82 -10.08 1.25
N ASP A 72 4.21 -9.14 0.39
CA ASP A 72 5.60 -8.66 0.30
C ASP A 72 6.07 -8.02 1.60
N PHE A 73 5.23 -7.17 2.21
CA PHE A 73 5.52 -6.62 3.53
C PHE A 73 5.68 -7.70 4.58
N ARG A 74 4.75 -8.68 4.61
CA ARG A 74 4.84 -9.80 5.56
C ARG A 74 6.15 -10.56 5.41
N ASP A 75 6.56 -10.83 4.18
CA ASP A 75 7.78 -11.59 3.90
C ASP A 75 9.04 -10.78 4.28
N MET A 76 9.05 -9.45 4.07
CA MET A 76 10.12 -8.56 4.55
C MET A 76 10.19 -8.48 6.08
N TYR A 77 9.06 -8.39 6.78
CA TYR A 77 9.03 -8.43 8.25
C TYR A 77 9.49 -9.78 8.79
N TYR A 78 9.09 -10.88 8.14
CA TYR A 78 9.58 -12.20 8.50
C TYR A 78 11.10 -12.32 8.33
N ALA A 79 11.66 -11.81 7.22
CA ALA A 79 13.10 -11.75 7.02
C ALA A 79 13.80 -10.92 8.11
N LYS A 80 13.20 -9.80 8.53
CA LYS A 80 13.71 -8.99 9.66
C LYS A 80 13.76 -9.79 10.96
N ASP A 81 12.71 -10.52 11.29
CA ASP A 81 12.67 -11.37 12.48
C ASP A 81 13.69 -12.52 12.40
N MET A 82 13.84 -13.13 11.22
CA MET A 82 14.83 -14.18 10.98
C MET A 82 16.26 -13.65 11.12
N TYR A 83 16.55 -12.44 10.63
CA TYR A 83 17.83 -11.77 10.89
C TYR A 83 18.08 -11.58 12.38
N LEU A 84 17.08 -11.14 13.15
CA LEU A 84 17.25 -10.94 14.59
C LEU A 84 17.58 -12.24 15.33
N LYS A 85 17.06 -13.38 14.87
CA LYS A 85 17.30 -14.72 15.44
C LYS A 85 18.61 -15.34 14.97
N THR A 86 18.89 -15.29 13.67
CA THR A 86 19.99 -16.03 13.03
C THR A 86 21.24 -15.19 12.82
N LYS A 87 21.10 -13.85 12.84
CA LYS A 87 22.13 -12.87 12.46
C LYS A 87 22.67 -13.02 11.02
N ASN A 88 22.00 -13.79 10.16
CA ASN A 88 22.42 -13.98 8.77
C ASN A 88 22.08 -12.73 7.93
N THR A 89 23.11 -12.10 7.35
CA THR A 89 23.00 -10.88 6.54
C THR A 89 22.23 -11.06 5.23
N GLU A 90 22.05 -12.28 4.72
CA GLU A 90 21.25 -12.56 3.53
C GLU A 90 19.79 -12.08 3.67
N TYR A 91 19.24 -12.13 4.88
CA TYR A 91 17.91 -11.60 5.16
C TYR A 91 17.84 -10.07 4.99
N LEU A 92 18.95 -9.36 5.27
CA LEU A 92 19.03 -7.90 5.05
C LEU A 92 19.12 -7.56 3.56
N ASP A 93 19.80 -8.39 2.78
CA ASP A 93 19.89 -8.25 1.33
C ASP A 93 18.53 -8.50 0.67
N PHE A 94 17.79 -9.51 1.14
CA PHE A 94 16.42 -9.76 0.72
C PHE A 94 15.50 -8.56 0.98
N ILE A 95 15.52 -7.99 2.20
CA ILE A 95 14.73 -6.80 2.53
C ILE A 95 15.09 -5.63 1.60
N THR A 96 16.37 -5.41 1.33
CA THR A 96 16.83 -4.33 0.44
C THR A 96 16.34 -4.51 -0.99
N ALA A 97 16.49 -5.71 -1.55
CA ALA A 97 16.06 -6.04 -2.89
C ALA A 97 14.53 -5.88 -3.05
N ARG A 98 13.75 -6.47 -2.12
CA ARG A 98 12.28 -6.41 -2.18
C ARG A 98 11.76 -4.98 -1.96
N SER A 99 12.37 -4.23 -1.04
CA SER A 99 12.05 -2.82 -0.80
C SER A 99 12.27 -1.95 -2.05
N LYS A 100 13.40 -2.13 -2.73
CA LYS A 100 13.73 -1.42 -3.97
C LYS A 100 12.75 -1.79 -5.08
N GLN A 101 12.44 -3.08 -5.21
CA GLN A 101 11.49 -3.55 -6.20
C GLN A 101 10.09 -2.96 -5.98
N MET A 102 9.54 -3.03 -4.76
CA MET A 102 8.23 -2.44 -4.46
C MET A 102 8.18 -0.94 -4.75
N THR A 103 9.23 -0.20 -4.38
CA THR A 103 9.28 1.25 -4.58
C THR A 103 9.32 1.62 -6.06
N ASN A 104 10.02 0.85 -6.89
CA ASN A 104 10.13 1.11 -8.33
C ASN A 104 8.90 0.63 -9.11
N ASP A 105 8.39 -0.57 -8.79
CA ASP A 105 7.36 -1.23 -9.60
C ASP A 105 5.96 -0.75 -9.22
N VAL A 106 5.72 -0.44 -7.95
CA VAL A 106 4.39 -0.10 -7.43
C VAL A 106 4.23 1.42 -7.32
N LYS A 107 3.95 2.07 -8.46
CA LYS A 107 3.70 3.54 -8.53
C LYS A 107 2.54 4.03 -7.65
N VAL A 108 1.63 3.12 -7.30
CA VAL A 108 0.43 3.40 -6.50
C VAL A 108 0.61 3.10 -5.01
N LEU A 109 1.85 2.95 -4.51
CA LEU A 109 2.11 2.81 -3.08
C LEU A 109 1.54 4.00 -2.29
N SER A 110 0.91 3.69 -1.15
CA SER A 110 0.49 4.70 -0.20
C SER A 110 1.67 5.31 0.53
N GLU A 111 1.47 6.48 1.14
CA GLU A 111 2.52 7.13 1.94
C GLU A 111 2.89 6.30 3.17
N LYS A 112 1.93 5.57 3.74
CA LYS A 112 2.18 4.57 4.79
C LYS A 112 3.16 3.49 4.32
N ALA A 113 2.92 2.89 3.15
CA ALA A 113 3.75 1.82 2.61
C ALA A 113 5.19 2.31 2.37
N LYS A 114 5.34 3.49 1.77
CA LYS A 114 6.66 4.10 1.55
C LYS A 114 7.39 4.34 2.87
N LYS A 115 6.67 4.79 3.90
CA LYS A 115 7.24 5.01 5.23
C LYS A 115 7.71 3.70 5.86
N GLU A 116 6.89 2.64 5.82
CA GLU A 116 7.28 1.33 6.35
C GLU A 116 8.49 0.74 5.58
N ILE A 117 8.55 0.91 4.26
CA ILE A 117 9.72 0.53 3.46
C ILE A 117 10.97 1.31 3.91
N ALA A 118 10.83 2.62 4.13
CA ALA A 118 11.94 3.45 4.61
C ALA A 118 12.45 2.98 5.99
N GLU A 119 11.54 2.65 6.93
CA GLU A 119 11.89 2.10 8.24
C GLU A 119 12.62 0.75 8.13
N LEU A 120 12.22 -0.13 7.19
CA LEU A 120 12.90 -1.39 6.90
C LEU A 120 14.30 -1.16 6.30
N ILE A 121 14.46 -0.19 5.41
CA ILE A 121 15.76 0.18 4.84
C ILE A 121 16.69 0.76 5.90
N GLU A 122 16.19 1.62 6.79
CA GLU A 122 16.96 2.15 7.92
C GLU A 122 17.40 1.03 8.87
N PHE A 123 16.52 0.05 9.14
CA PHE A 123 16.88 -1.14 9.87
C PHE A 123 18.05 -1.88 9.21
N VAL A 124 17.97 -2.16 7.91
CA VAL A 124 19.07 -2.81 7.18
C VAL A 124 20.37 -2.03 7.31
N LYS A 125 20.34 -0.71 7.08
CA LYS A 125 21.53 0.17 7.21
C LYS A 125 22.15 0.14 8.61
N LYS A 126 21.33 0.03 9.65
CA LYS A 126 21.80 -0.04 11.04
C LYS A 126 22.56 -1.33 11.35
N TYR A 127 22.14 -2.45 10.75
CA TYR A 127 22.64 -3.79 11.07
C TYR A 127 23.65 -4.36 10.06
N LYS A 128 23.74 -3.74 8.87
CA LYS A 128 24.74 -4.07 7.84
C LYS A 128 26.00 -3.19 7.93
N LYS A 129 26.09 -2.33 8.96
CA LYS A 129 27.30 -1.57 9.30
C LYS A 129 28.30 -2.47 10.01
#